data_AF-A0A965WVS9-F1
#
_entry.id   AF-A0A965WVS9-F1
#
_cell.length_a   1.000
_cell.length_b   1.000
_cell.length_c   1.000
_cell.angle_alpha   90.00
_cell.angle_beta   90.00
_cell.angle_gamma   90.00
#
_symmetry.space_group_name_H-M   'P 1'
#
loop_
_entity.id
_entity.type
_entity.pdbx_description
1 polymer ?
#
loop_
_entity_poly.entity_id
_entity_poly.type
_entity_poly.pdbx_seq_one_letter_code
_entity_poly.pdbx_strand_id
1 'polypeptide(L)'
;ISGALAGLAGSGYMLSEQYKYTLSFSGTPGIGWDGMLIALLGSHSPVGIFFAAIFYSVLKTGSDNINLYTNVPNEIIGLIQSLIILFLAVKVLGDKGVFDSLLKRKHVKEVK
;
A
#
# COMPACT_ATOMS: atom_id res chain seq x y z
N ILE A 1 10.00 -20.78 -6.69
CA ILE A 1 11.15 -19.83 -6.79
C ILE A 1 10.82 -18.52 -6.09
N SER A 2 9.69 -17.85 -6.40
CA SER A 2 9.28 -16.60 -5.76
C SER A 2 9.22 -16.66 -4.22
N GLY A 3 8.72 -17.77 -3.64
CA GLY A 3 8.68 -17.93 -2.17
C GLY A 3 10.05 -17.97 -1.49
N ALA A 4 11.05 -18.60 -2.12
CA ALA A 4 12.42 -18.63 -1.60
C ALA A 4 13.07 -17.23 -1.68
N LEU A 5 12.84 -16.49 -2.76
CA LEU A 5 13.31 -15.12 -2.93
C LEU A 5 12.64 -14.15 -1.94
N ALA A 6 11.33 -14.27 -1.74
CA ALA A 6 10.59 -13.46 -0.77
C ALA A 6 11.04 -13.74 0.67
N GLY A 7 11.32 -15.01 1.00
CA GLY A 7 11.86 -15.41 2.30
C GLY A 7 13.27 -14.85 2.54
N LEU A 8 14.15 -14.90 1.54
CA LEU A 8 15.49 -14.30 1.63
C LEU A 8 15.42 -12.78 1.77
N ALA A 9 14.58 -12.10 0.99
CA ALA A 9 14.39 -10.66 1.09
C ALA A 9 13.84 -10.23 2.47
N GLY A 10 12.82 -10.92 2.97
CA GLY A 10 12.24 -10.66 4.29
C GLY A 10 13.24 -10.92 5.43
N SER A 11 13.95 -12.05 5.38
CA SER A 11 14.96 -12.39 6.40
C SER A 11 16.13 -11.41 6.42
N GLY A 12 16.61 -10.96 5.25
CA GLY A 12 17.66 -9.95 5.15
C GLY A 12 17.23 -8.59 5.71
N TYR A 13 15.98 -8.19 5.46
CA TYR A 13 15.42 -6.96 6.03
C TYR A 13 15.30 -7.03 7.55
N MET A 14 14.77 -8.15 8.08
CA MET A 14 14.65 -8.35 9.53
C MET A 14 15.99 -8.38 10.26
N LEU A 15 17.06 -8.82 9.59
CA LEU A 15 18.42 -8.83 10.15
C LEU A 15 19.09 -7.44 10.14
N SER A 16 18.61 -6.51 9.31
CA SER A 16 19.26 -5.22 9.02
C SER A 16 18.70 -4.03 9.79
N GLU A 17 17.37 -3.89 9.92
CA GLU A 17 16.78 -2.60 10.33
C GLU A 17 16.58 -2.45 11.85
N GLN A 18 16.50 -3.55 12.60
CA GLN A 18 16.38 -3.46 14.05
C GLN A 18 16.73 -4.78 14.74
N TYR A 19 17.72 -4.74 15.64
CA TYR A 19 17.97 -5.79 16.64
C TYR A 19 16.82 -5.97 17.66
N LYS A 20 15.66 -5.38 17.38
CA LYS A 20 14.40 -5.55 18.10
C LYS A 20 13.40 -6.09 17.09
N TYR A 21 12.62 -7.10 17.46
CA TYR A 21 11.44 -7.50 16.70
C TYR A 21 10.40 -6.37 16.75
N THR A 22 10.63 -5.28 16.01
CA THR A 22 9.78 -4.10 16.02
C THR A 22 8.47 -4.46 15.31
N LEU A 23 7.36 -3.97 15.85
CA LEU A 23 6.03 -4.04 15.27
C LEU A 23 5.93 -3.44 13.85
N SER A 24 6.99 -2.88 13.26
CA SER A 24 6.94 -2.37 11.88
C SER A 24 6.91 -3.47 10.81
N PHE A 25 7.37 -4.69 11.13
CA PHE A 25 7.31 -5.81 10.17
C PHE A 25 5.96 -6.53 10.18
N SER A 26 5.39 -6.74 11.38
CA SER A 26 4.16 -7.53 11.59
C SER A 26 2.99 -6.76 12.19
N GLY A 27 3.20 -5.53 12.66
CA GLY A 27 2.14 -4.66 13.15
C GLY A 27 1.38 -4.02 12.01
N THR A 28 0.16 -3.59 12.29
CA THR A 28 -0.70 -2.89 11.34
C THR A 28 -0.36 -1.40 11.39
N PRO A 29 0.17 -0.78 10.31
CA PRO A 29 0.47 -1.29 8.96
C PRO A 29 1.93 -1.77 8.81
N GLY A 30 2.12 -2.96 8.23
CA GLY A 30 3.45 -3.57 8.05
C GLY A 30 3.99 -3.38 6.62
N ILE A 31 5.27 -3.64 6.40
CA ILE A 31 5.95 -3.44 5.10
C ILE A 31 5.32 -4.25 3.96
N GLY A 32 4.72 -5.40 4.26
CA GLY A 32 3.97 -6.20 3.28
C GLY A 32 2.71 -5.49 2.76
N TRP A 33 2.07 -4.66 3.59
CA TRP A 33 0.91 -3.85 3.19
C TRP A 33 1.34 -2.81 2.16
N ASP A 34 2.42 -2.08 2.44
CA ASP A 34 2.98 -1.09 1.52
C ASP A 34 3.39 -1.73 0.19
N GLY A 35 4.03 -2.91 0.23
CA GLY A 35 4.40 -3.68 -0.97
C GLY A 35 3.19 -4.12 -1.81
N MET A 36 2.08 -4.52 -1.18
CA MET A 36 0.82 -4.81 -1.88
C MET A 36 0.31 -3.57 -2.62
N LEU A 37 0.32 -2.41 -1.95
CA LEU A 37 -0.18 -1.17 -2.54
C LEU A 37 0.66 -0.71 -3.74
N ILE A 38 1.99 -0.81 -3.63
CA ILE A 38 2.90 -0.46 -4.72
C ILE A 38 2.70 -1.39 -5.93
N ALA A 39 2.51 -2.70 -5.69
CA ALA A 39 2.25 -3.67 -6.75
C ALA A 39 0.95 -3.37 -7.50
N LEU A 40 -0.08 -2.95 -6.77
CA LEU A 40 -1.37 -2.55 -7.32
C LEU A 40 -1.28 -1.20 -8.05
N LEU A 41 -0.53 -0.24 -7.51
CA LEU A 41 -0.29 1.06 -8.14
C LEU A 41 0.45 0.91 -9.48
N GLY A 42 1.40 -0.03 -9.56
CA GLY A 42 2.14 -0.36 -10.78
C GLY A 42 1.36 -1.20 -11.81
N SER A 43 0.08 -1.49 -11.58
CA SER A 43 -0.80 -2.24 -12.50
C SER A 43 -0.23 -3.59 -12.95
N HIS A 44 0.43 -4.34 -12.06
CA HIS A 44 1.11 -5.61 -12.38
C HIS A 44 2.22 -5.52 -13.45
N SER A 45 2.63 -4.30 -13.85
CA SER A 45 3.74 -4.12 -14.78
C SER A 45 5.06 -3.98 -14.02
N PRO A 46 6.12 -4.75 -14.33
CA PRO A 46 7.40 -4.65 -13.61
C PRO A 46 8.00 -3.23 -13.67
N VAL A 47 7.85 -2.56 -14.81
CA VAL A 47 8.32 -1.19 -15.02
C VAL A 47 7.52 -0.20 -14.18
N GLY A 48 6.18 -0.33 -14.14
CA GLY A 48 5.33 0.55 -13.33
C GLY A 48 5.56 0.38 -11.83
N ILE A 49 5.82 -0.85 -11.38
CA ILE A 49 6.14 -1.16 -9.98
C ILE A 49 7.46 -0.49 -9.57
N PHE A 50 8.47 -0.50 -10.44
CA PHE A 50 9.76 0.12 -10.16
C PHE A 50 9.63 1.63 -9.90
N PHE A 51 8.94 2.35 -10.78
CA PHE A 51 8.70 3.79 -10.59
C PHE A 51 7.81 4.08 -9.38
N ALA A 52 6.76 3.28 -9.16
CA ALA A 52 5.87 3.42 -8.02
C ALA A 52 6.60 3.21 -6.67
N ALA A 53 7.49 2.22 -6.60
CA ALA A 53 8.28 1.93 -5.40
C ALA A 53 9.22 3.08 -5.04
N ILE A 54 9.90 3.66 -6.03
CA ILE A 54 10.80 4.81 -5.82
C ILE A 54 10.01 6.01 -5.30
N PHE A 55 8.89 6.34 -5.96
CA PHE A 55 8.04 7.45 -5.52
C PHE A 55 7.53 7.25 -4.09
N TYR A 56 7.03 6.05 -3.79
CA TYR A 56 6.53 5.70 -2.47
C TYR A 56 7.64 5.79 -1.40
N SER A 57 8.85 5.30 -1.70
CA SER A 57 10.00 5.36 -0.78
C SER A 57 10.43 6.79 -0.49
N VAL A 58 10.49 7.65 -1.51
CA VAL A 58 10.85 9.07 -1.34
C VAL A 58 9.81 9.79 -0.49
N LEU A 59 8.52 9.50 -0.68
CA LEU A 59 7.45 10.08 0.12
C LEU A 59 7.53 9.62 1.58
N LYS A 60 7.71 8.32 1.82
CA LYS A 60 7.81 7.75 3.17
C LYS A 60 9.01 8.28 3.94
N THR A 61 10.22 8.14 3.37
CA THR A 61 11.45 8.60 4.02
C THR A 61 11.52 10.12 4.08
N GLY A 62 11.08 10.84 3.04
CA GLY A 62 11.07 12.31 3.04
C GLY A 62 10.20 12.87 4.16
N SER A 63 9.10 12.19 4.46
CA SER A 63 8.21 12.55 5.54
C SER A 63 8.72 12.21 6.94
N ASP A 64 9.35 11.04 7.11
CA ASP A 64 10.05 10.71 8.36
C ASP A 64 11.14 11.75 8.66
N ASN A 65 11.82 12.25 7.63
CA ASN A 65 12.80 13.34 7.77
C ASN A 65 12.15 14.68 8.13
N ILE A 66 10.99 15.03 7.54
CA ILE A 66 10.28 16.28 7.85
C ILE A 66 9.75 16.27 9.29
N ASN A 67 9.35 15.11 9.82
CA ASN A 67 8.92 14.95 11.21
C ASN A 67 10.03 15.30 12.23
N LEU A 68 11.30 15.13 11.85
CA LEU A 68 12.44 15.46 12.72
C LEU A 68 12.67 16.97 12.84
N TYR A 69 12.25 17.77 11.86
CA TYR A 69 12.55 19.22 11.81
C TYR A 69 11.32 20.11 11.98
N THR A 70 10.15 19.64 11.59
CA THR A 70 8.87 20.36 11.77
C THR A 70 7.99 19.47 12.62
N ASN A 71 7.31 20.04 13.61
CA ASN A 71 6.34 19.34 14.48
C ASN A 71 5.07 18.87 13.71
N VAL A 72 5.21 18.53 12.42
CA VAL A 72 4.19 17.91 11.59
C VAL A 72 4.27 16.41 11.86
N PRO A 73 3.27 15.86 12.56
CA PRO A 73 3.28 14.45 12.87
C PRO A 73 3.03 13.60 11.61
N ASN A 74 3.53 12.37 11.64
CA ASN A 74 3.44 11.41 10.52
C ASN A 74 1.99 11.04 10.14
N GLU A 75 1.00 11.51 10.89
CA GLU A 75 -0.42 11.37 10.56
C GLU A 75 -0.78 11.91 9.17
N ILE A 76 -0.15 13.00 8.70
CA ILE A 76 -0.44 13.56 7.37
C ILE A 76 -0.10 12.56 6.25
N ILE A 77 0.97 11.78 6.43
CA ILE A 77 1.38 10.75 5.48
C ILE A 77 0.47 9.55 5.56
N GLY A 78 0.09 9.13 6.77
CA GLY A 78 -0.92 8.10 6.95
C GLY A 78 -2.23 8.44 6.24
N LEU A 79 -2.63 9.71 6.25
CA LEU A 79 -3.80 10.19 5.50
C LEU A 79 -3.59 10.12 3.98
N ILE A 80 -2.46 10.58 3.47
CA ILE A 80 -2.14 10.51 2.03
C ILE A 80 -2.11 9.06 1.56
N GLN A 81 -1.47 8.16 2.30
CA GLN A 81 -1.45 6.74 2.00
C GLN A 81 -2.85 6.14 2.01
N SER A 82 -3.67 6.49 3.01
CA SER A 82 -5.07 6.05 3.09
C SER A 82 -5.91 6.53 1.89
N LEU A 83 -5.68 7.76 1.42
CA LEU A 83 -6.31 8.29 0.20
C LEU A 83 -5.84 7.55 -1.06
N ILE A 84 -4.54 7.21 -1.16
CA ILE A 84 -4.01 6.41 -2.27
C ILE A 84 -4.68 5.03 -2.30
N ILE A 85 -4.82 4.38 -1.13
CA ILE A 85 -5.53 3.10 -1.00
C ILE A 85 -6.99 3.25 -1.45
N LEU A 86 -7.67 4.32 -1.03
CA LEU A 86 -9.06 4.60 -1.43
C LEU A 86 -9.20 4.77 -2.95
N PHE A 87 -8.34 5.60 -3.57
CA PHE A 87 -8.35 5.79 -5.01
C PHE A 87 -8.05 4.50 -5.77
N LEU A 88 -7.10 3.71 -5.28
CA LEU A 88 -6.76 2.42 -5.85
C LEU A 88 -7.92 1.42 -5.74
N ALA A 89 -8.61 1.38 -4.59
CA ALA A 89 -9.78 0.55 -4.40
C ALA A 89 -10.90 0.92 -5.38
N VAL A 90 -11.16 2.22 -5.57
CA VAL A 90 -12.12 2.72 -6.56
C VAL A 90 -11.72 2.31 -7.98
N LYS A 91 -10.44 2.44 -8.35
CA LYS A 91 -9.93 2.01 -9.66
C LYS A 91 -10.13 0.51 -9.89
N VAL A 92 -9.80 -0.33 -8.91
CA VAL A 92 -9.97 -1.79 -8.98
C VAL A 92 -11.45 -2.19 -9.03
N LEU A 93 -12.32 -1.49 -8.29
CA LEU A 93 -13.78 -1.73 -8.32
C LEU A 93 -14.39 -1.32 -9.67
N GLY A 94 -13.95 -0.20 -10.24
CA GLY A 94 -14.41 0.31 -11.52
C GLY A 94 -14.01 -0.60 -12.69
N ASP A 95 -12.77 -1.09 -12.67
CA ASP A 95 -12.21 -1.95 -13.73
C ASP A 95 -12.91 -3.30 -13.85
N LYS A 96 -13.40 -3.87 -12.74
CA LYS A 96 -14.08 -5.17 -12.73
C LYS A 96 -15.58 -5.10 -13.04
N GLY A 97 -16.15 -3.94 -13.34
CA GLY A 97 -17.61 -3.78 -13.49
C GLY A 97 -18.41 -4.17 -12.24
N VAL A 98 -17.74 -4.34 -11.08
CA VAL A 98 -18.37 -4.68 -9.81
C VAL A 98 -19.24 -3.52 -9.34
N PHE A 99 -18.83 -2.29 -9.65
CA PHE A 99 -19.64 -1.09 -9.42
C PHE A 99 -21.01 -1.16 -10.14
N ASP A 100 -21.02 -1.66 -11.37
CA ASP A 100 -22.25 -1.84 -12.16
C ASP A 100 -23.13 -2.96 -11.58
N SER A 101 -22.51 -4.04 -11.08
CA SER A 101 -23.21 -5.13 -10.38
C SER A 101 -23.82 -4.73 -9.03
N LEU A 102 -23.25 -3.73 -8.35
CA LEU A 102 -23.78 -3.19 -7.10
C LEU A 102 -24.95 -2.22 -7.35
N LEU A 103 -24.88 -1.41 -8.39
CA LEU A 103 -26.01 -0.56 -8.80
C LEU A 103 -27.19 -1.39 -9.34
N LYS A 104 -26.91 -2.49 -10.05
CA LYS A 104 -27.95 -3.40 -10.57
C LYS A 104 -28.73 -4.14 -9.47
N ARG A 105 -28.15 -4.30 -8.27
CA ARG A 105 -28.85 -4.88 -7.11
C ARG A 105 -29.86 -3.94 -6.45
N LYS A 106 -29.72 -2.61 -6.62
CA LYS A 106 -30.63 -1.64 -6.00
C LYS A 106 -31.98 -1.56 -6.73
N HIS A 107 -32.00 -1.68 -8.06
CA HIS A 107 -33.24 -1.63 -8.86
C HIS A 107 -34.11 -2.89 -8.79
N VAL A 108 -33.59 -4.05 -8.36
CA VAL A 108 -34.39 -5.29 -8.26
C VAL A 108 -35.15 -5.40 -6.93
N LYS A 109 -34.76 -4.62 -5.90
CA LYS A 109 -35.40 -4.67 -4.57
C LYS A 109 -36.64 -3.77 -4.42
N GLU A 110 -36.92 -2.86 -5.35
CA GLU A 110 -38.13 -2.02 -5.31
C GLU A 110 -39.30 -2.55 -6.16
N VAL A 111 -39.15 -3.69 -6.84
CA VAL A 111 -40.20 -4.28 -7.70
C VAL A 111 -40.72 -5.62 -7.16
N LYS A 112 -40.54 -5.89 -5.86
CA LYS A 112 -41.16 -7.03 -5.17
C LYS A 112 -41.72 -6.61 -3.82
#